data_AF-A0A7Y2BZW3-F1
#
_entry.id   AF-A0A7Y2BZW3-F1
#
_cell.length_a   1.000
_cell.length_b   1.000
_cell.length_c   1.000
_cell.angle_alpha   90.00
_cell.angle_beta   90.00
_cell.angle_gamma   90.00
#
_symmetry.space_group_name_H-M   'P 1'
#
loop_
_entity.id
_entity.type
_entity.pdbx_description
1 polymer ?
#
loop_
_entity_poly.entity_id
_entity_poly.type
_entity_poly.pdbx_seq_one_letter_code
_entity_poly.pdbx_strand_id
1 'polypeptide(L)'
;MKRLLLLFFLAATTLQLGAQKMEFWLDTGLKVQYGMSMLYNGGIGDDPNWDYTITSSTKFGGKLGINWNYSGISIDAMFGSLKGKFQNTSQGGGSDVEVRVPSADVYVLFRNARNKGYF
;
A
#
# COMPACT_ATOMS: atom_id res chain seq x y z
N MET A 1 36.86 26.39 -42.67
CA MET A 1 36.00 25.19 -42.61
C MET A 1 35.98 24.53 -41.23
N LYS A 2 37.13 24.20 -40.62
CA LYS A 2 37.18 23.55 -39.28
C LYS A 2 36.41 24.29 -38.17
N ARG A 3 36.46 25.62 -38.15
CA ARG A 3 35.74 26.47 -37.17
C ARG A 3 34.22 26.47 -37.36
N LEU A 4 33.75 26.38 -38.60
CA LEU A 4 32.32 26.26 -38.94
C LEU A 4 31.76 24.89 -38.52
N LEU A 5 32.55 23.84 -38.74
CA LEU A 5 32.24 22.48 -38.29
C LEU A 5 32.13 22.41 -36.75
N LEU A 6 33.04 23.09 -36.04
CA LEU A 6 33.00 23.16 -34.58
C LEU A 6 31.75 23.87 -34.06
N LEU A 7 31.37 24.99 -34.69
CA LEU A 7 30.15 25.74 -34.38
C LEU A 7 28.89 24.91 -34.64
N PHE A 8 28.86 24.16 -35.73
CA PHE A 8 27.75 23.26 -36.06
C PHE A 8 27.60 22.13 -35.04
N PHE A 9 28.74 21.52 -34.62
CA PHE A 9 28.75 20.52 -33.56
C PHE A 9 28.28 21.10 -32.22
N LEU A 10 28.76 22.29 -31.84
CA LEU A 10 28.33 22.95 -30.61
C LEU A 10 26.82 23.21 -30.61
N ALA A 11 26.29 23.77 -31.70
CA ALA A 11 24.86 24.05 -31.85
C ALA A 11 24.01 22.77 -31.80
N ALA A 12 24.47 21.68 -32.44
CA ALA A 12 23.79 20.38 -32.39
C ALA A 12 23.78 19.79 -30.97
N THR A 13 24.87 19.92 -30.22
CA THR A 13 24.93 19.44 -28.82
C THR A 13 24.06 20.27 -27.89
N THR A 14 23.93 21.59 -28.11
CA THR A 14 23.06 22.45 -27.27
C THR A 14 21.58 22.19 -27.51
N LEU A 15 21.19 21.75 -28.70
CA LEU A 15 19.81 21.34 -29.01
C LEU A 15 19.43 20.00 -28.34
N GLN A 16 20.41 19.18 -27.96
CA GLN A 16 20.19 17.94 -27.20
C GLN A 16 20.19 18.14 -25.68
N LEU A 17 20.54 19.34 -25.18
CA LEU A 17 20.46 19.70 -23.76
C LEU A 17 19.02 20.02 -23.30
N GLY A 18 18.02 19.43 -23.96
CA GLY A 18 16.68 19.35 -23.41
C GLY A 18 16.76 18.54 -22.13
N ALA A 19 16.97 19.21 -21.00
CA ALA A 19 16.76 18.64 -19.68
C ALA A 19 15.43 17.88 -19.74
N GLN A 20 15.48 16.55 -19.63
CA GLN A 20 14.26 15.76 -19.53
C GLN A 20 13.48 16.36 -18.37
N LYS A 21 12.37 17.04 -18.65
CA LYS A 21 11.55 17.67 -17.62
C LYS A 21 11.03 16.53 -16.75
N MET A 22 11.72 16.29 -15.64
CA MET A 22 11.29 15.30 -14.68
C MET A 22 10.11 15.91 -13.94
N GLU A 23 8.91 15.41 -14.24
CA GLU A 23 7.71 15.86 -13.55
C GLU A 23 7.74 15.27 -12.14
N PHE A 24 8.06 16.09 -11.14
CA PHE A 24 8.12 15.68 -9.74
C PHE A 24 6.92 16.25 -8.97
N TRP A 25 6.27 15.43 -8.16
CA TRP A 25 5.25 15.90 -7.24
C TRP A 25 5.10 15.00 -6.02
N LEU A 26 4.65 15.62 -4.93
CA LEU A 26 4.31 14.95 -3.68
C LEU A 26 2.79 14.82 -3.59
N ASP A 27 2.30 13.69 -3.09
CA ASP A 27 0.89 13.52 -2.75
C ASP A 27 0.71 13.01 -1.33
N THR A 28 -0.33 13.48 -0.66
CA THR A 28 -0.76 12.99 0.65
C THR A 28 -2.24 12.66 0.58
N GLY A 29 -2.71 11.75 1.43
CA GLY A 29 -4.12 11.44 1.47
C GLY A 29 -4.50 10.55 2.64
N LEU A 30 -5.80 10.55 2.95
CA LEU A 30 -6.40 9.62 3.89
C LEU A 30 -6.72 8.31 3.18
N LYS A 31 -6.67 7.21 3.91
CA LYS A 31 -7.01 5.87 3.45
C LYS A 31 -7.94 5.18 4.42
N VAL A 32 -8.89 4.44 3.85
CA VAL A 32 -9.73 3.48 4.56
C VAL A 32 -9.51 2.13 3.89
N GLN A 33 -9.24 1.11 4.69
CA GLN A 33 -9.09 -0.26 4.24
C GLN A 33 -10.18 -1.09 4.89
N TYR A 34 -10.92 -1.82 4.08
CA TYR A 34 -11.90 -2.81 4.51
C TYR A 34 -11.59 -4.11 3.79
N GLY A 35 -11.51 -5.22 4.52
CA GLY A 35 -11.17 -6.50 3.91
C GLY A 35 -11.35 -7.68 4.85
N MET A 36 -11.12 -8.86 4.29
CA MET A 36 -11.14 -10.12 5.03
C MET A 36 -10.01 -10.14 6.06
N SER A 37 -10.29 -10.76 7.20
CA SER A 37 -9.40 -10.88 8.35
C SER A 37 -9.56 -12.26 8.97
N MET A 38 -8.44 -12.81 9.41
CA MET A 38 -8.36 -14.09 10.10
C MET A 38 -7.23 -13.99 11.11
N LEU A 39 -7.43 -14.51 12.31
CA LEU A 39 -6.41 -14.56 13.35
C LEU A 39 -6.16 -16.01 13.70
N TYR A 40 -4.92 -16.45 13.57
CA TYR A 40 -4.51 -17.78 13.98
C TYR A 40 -4.23 -17.79 15.49
N ASN A 41 -4.77 -18.79 16.20
CA ASN A 41 -4.56 -18.95 17.63
C ASN A 41 -4.19 -20.41 17.91
N GLY A 42 -2.90 -20.65 18.21
CA GLY A 42 -2.38 -21.99 18.45
C GLY A 42 -3.07 -22.75 19.59
N GLY A 43 -3.72 -22.06 20.53
CA GLY A 43 -4.45 -22.71 21.63
C GLY A 43 -5.75 -23.41 21.21
N ILE A 44 -6.31 -23.06 20.06
CA ILE A 44 -7.53 -23.69 19.50
C ILE A 44 -7.28 -24.40 18.17
N GLY A 45 -6.05 -24.36 17.65
CA GLY A 45 -5.72 -24.94 16.34
C GLY A 45 -6.02 -26.44 16.24
N ASP A 46 -5.89 -27.15 17.35
CA ASP A 46 -6.16 -28.60 17.48
C ASP A 46 -7.38 -28.90 18.36
N ASP A 47 -8.17 -27.88 18.75
CA ASP A 47 -9.35 -28.08 19.60
C ASP A 47 -10.57 -28.42 18.73
N PRO A 48 -11.19 -29.62 18.88
CA PRO A 48 -12.33 -30.02 18.05
C PRO A 48 -13.61 -29.20 18.32
N ASN A 49 -13.61 -28.33 19.33
CA ASN A 49 -14.76 -27.50 19.70
C ASN A 49 -14.72 -26.09 19.11
N TRP A 50 -13.69 -25.75 18.32
CA TRP A 50 -13.51 -24.41 17.79
C TRP A 50 -13.08 -24.43 16.32
N ASP A 51 -13.79 -23.66 15.51
CA ASP A 51 -13.45 -23.43 14.10
C ASP A 51 -13.03 -21.98 13.85
N TYR A 52 -12.10 -21.80 12.91
CA TYR A 52 -11.73 -20.48 12.42
C TYR A 52 -12.75 -19.96 11.42
N THR A 53 -13.32 -18.80 11.70
CA THR A 53 -14.23 -18.12 10.77
C THR A 53 -13.56 -16.88 10.18
N ILE A 54 -13.58 -16.79 8.85
CA ILE A 54 -13.18 -15.56 8.17
C ILE A 54 -14.14 -14.44 8.56
N THR A 55 -13.60 -13.32 9.00
CA THR A 55 -14.36 -12.11 9.35
C THR A 55 -13.84 -10.93 8.55
N SER A 56 -14.36 -9.72 8.80
CA SER A 56 -13.90 -8.49 8.18
C SER A 56 -13.36 -7.49 9.20
N SER A 57 -12.32 -6.77 8.79
CA SER A 57 -11.69 -5.72 9.57
C SER A 57 -11.61 -4.42 8.78
N THR A 58 -11.65 -3.31 9.51
CA THR A 58 -11.49 -1.96 8.94
C THR A 58 -10.28 -1.31 9.58
N LYS A 59 -9.46 -0.65 8.77
CA LYS A 59 -8.35 0.20 9.20
C LYS A 59 -8.48 1.58 8.57
N PHE A 60 -7.98 2.59 9.29
CA PHE A 60 -7.93 3.97 8.86
C PHE A 60 -6.49 4.44 8.89
N GLY A 61 -6.11 5.29 7.95
CA GLY A 61 -4.72 5.66 7.85
C GLY A 61 -4.47 6.77 6.86
N GLY A 62 -3.19 6.96 6.56
CA GLY A 62 -2.71 7.97 5.65
C GLY A 62 -1.65 7.43 4.71
N LYS A 63 -1.40 8.17 3.64
CA LYS A 63 -0.32 7.93 2.69
C LYS A 63 0.50 9.19 2.49
N LEU A 64 1.79 9.00 2.23
CA LEU A 64 2.70 10.00 1.68
C LEU A 64 3.33 9.41 0.43
N GLY A 65 3.28 10.13 -0.68
CA GLY A 65 3.76 9.70 -1.98
C GLY A 65 4.78 10.66 -2.56
N ILE A 66 5.81 10.10 -3.16
CA ILE A 66 6.85 10.80 -3.92
C ILE A 66 6.78 10.24 -5.35
N ASN A 67 6.54 11.11 -6.32
CA ASN A 67 6.33 10.70 -7.71
C ASN A 67 7.27 11.45 -8.65
N TRP A 68 7.72 10.76 -9.70
CA TRP A 68 8.53 11.29 -10.77
C TRP A 68 8.09 10.69 -12.11
N ASN A 69 7.84 11.54 -13.10
CA ASN A 69 7.32 11.16 -14.42
C ASN A 69 6.04 10.30 -14.31
N TYR A 70 6.17 8.97 -14.42
CA TYR A 70 5.09 7.99 -14.38
C TYR A 70 5.29 6.93 -13.30
N SER A 71 6.23 7.15 -12.38
CA SER A 71 6.57 6.24 -11.31
C SER A 71 6.55 6.97 -9.98
N GLY A 72 6.44 6.21 -8.90
CA GLY A 72 6.51 6.78 -7.56
C GLY A 72 6.65 5.71 -6.50
N ILE A 73 6.93 6.16 -5.30
CA ILE A 73 6.89 5.35 -4.09
C ILE A 73 5.88 6.00 -3.15
N SER A 74 5.08 5.21 -2.45
CA SER A 74 4.34 5.68 -1.28
C SER A 74 4.69 4.92 -0.02
N ILE A 75 4.58 5.64 1.08
CA ILE A 75 4.61 5.11 2.43
C ILE A 75 3.19 5.28 2.97
N ASP A 76 2.58 4.17 3.35
CA ASP A 76 1.23 4.15 3.89
C ASP A 76 1.27 3.62 5.32
N ALA A 77 0.58 4.29 6.23
CA ALA A 77 0.43 3.86 7.61
C ALA A 77 -1.05 3.67 7.93
N MET A 78 -1.45 2.45 8.30
CA MET A 78 -2.83 2.05 8.56
C MET A 78 -2.97 1.56 10.01
N PHE A 79 -3.89 2.14 10.75
CA PHE A 79 -4.17 1.81 12.16
C PHE A 79 -5.58 1.25 12.31
N GLY A 80 -5.72 0.22 13.13
CA GLY A 80 -7.02 -0.36 13.45
C GLY A 80 -6.88 -1.63 14.25
N SER A 81 -7.81 -2.57 14.04
CA SER A 81 -7.77 -3.87 14.71
C SER A 81 -7.88 -5.00 13.70
N LEU A 82 -7.06 -6.02 13.86
CA LEU A 82 -7.25 -7.31 13.21
C LEU A 82 -8.27 -8.09 14.04
N LYS A 83 -9.30 -8.61 13.39
CA LYS A 83 -10.32 -9.44 14.04
C LYS A 83 -10.10 -10.91 13.73
N GLY A 84 -10.19 -11.75 14.75
CA GLY A 84 -10.35 -13.19 14.65
C GLY A 84 -11.72 -13.57 15.17
N LYS A 85 -12.52 -14.29 14.37
CA LYS A 85 -13.77 -14.88 14.82
C LYS A 85 -13.58 -16.39 14.96
N PHE A 86 -13.96 -16.92 16.10
CA PHE A 86 -13.86 -18.32 16.46
C PHE A 86 -15.26 -18.86 16.74
N GLN A 87 -15.70 -19.76 15.89
CA GLN A 87 -17.01 -20.38 16.01
C GLN A 87 -16.93 -21.54 16.99
N ASN A 88 -17.88 -21.61 17.93
CA ASN A 88 -17.98 -22.75 18.82
C ASN A 88 -18.72 -23.88 18.11
N THR A 89 -18.10 -25.05 18.03
CA THR A 89 -18.65 -26.25 17.37
C THR A 89 -19.00 -27.37 18.37
N SER A 90 -18.87 -27.11 19.67
CA SER A 90 -19.19 -28.10 20.70
C SER A 90 -20.69 -28.48 20.66
N GLN A 91 -20.98 -29.78 20.83
CA GLN A 91 -22.37 -30.30 20.81
C GLN A 91 -23.26 -29.70 21.91
N GLY A 92 -22.67 -29.15 22.97
CA GLY A 92 -23.40 -28.54 24.09
C GLY A 92 -23.96 -27.14 23.79
N GLY A 93 -23.58 -26.54 22.66
CA GLY A 93 -23.93 -25.16 22.33
C GLY A 93 -23.10 -24.16 23.14
N GLY A 94 -22.48 -23.22 22.44
CA GLY A 94 -21.71 -22.12 23.03
C GLY A 94 -21.74 -20.90 22.12
N SER A 95 -21.40 -19.73 22.66
CA SER A 95 -21.32 -18.51 21.85
C SER A 95 -20.01 -18.45 21.08
N ASP A 96 -20.07 -17.92 19.87
CA ASP A 96 -18.88 -17.53 19.10
C ASP A 96 -18.06 -16.49 19.88
N VAL A 97 -16.74 -16.51 19.68
CA VAL A 97 -15.82 -15.57 20.30
C VAL A 97 -15.19 -14.70 19.21
N GLU A 98 -15.24 -13.38 19.38
CA GLU A 98 -14.47 -12.43 18.56
C GLU A 98 -13.31 -11.87 19.38
N VAL A 99 -12.10 -12.04 18.87
CA VAL A 99 -10.89 -11.42 19.43
C VAL A 99 -10.46 -10.28 18.51
N ARG A 100 -10.10 -9.15 19.12
CA ARG A 100 -9.64 -7.95 18.41
C ARG A 100 -8.25 -7.60 18.88
N VAL A 101 -7.30 -7.60 17.95
CA VAL A 101 -5.91 -7.24 18.23
C VAL A 101 -5.61 -5.91 17.56
N PRO A 102 -5.26 -4.85 18.33
CA PRO A 102 -4.77 -3.60 17.76
C PRO A 102 -3.57 -3.86 16.85
N SER A 103 -3.56 -3.25 15.67
CA SER A 103 -2.49 -3.42 14.69
C SER A 103 -2.21 -2.11 13.97
N ALA A 104 -0.94 -1.95 13.61
CA ALA A 104 -0.46 -0.89 12.75
C ALA A 104 0.27 -1.54 11.58
N ASP A 105 -0.19 -1.28 10.36
CA ASP A 105 0.44 -1.78 9.14
C ASP A 105 1.17 -0.62 8.46
N VAL A 106 2.42 -0.85 8.09
CA VAL A 106 3.23 0.12 7.35
C VAL A 106 3.63 -0.51 6.02
N TYR A 107 3.24 0.13 4.93
CA TYR A 107 3.52 -0.34 3.57
C TYR A 107 4.46 0.61 2.84
N VAL A 108 5.39 0.05 2.09
CA VAL A 108 6.15 0.77 1.07
C VAL A 108 5.72 0.22 -0.29
N LEU A 109 5.08 1.05 -1.10
CA LEU A 109 4.46 0.62 -2.35
C LEU A 109 5.12 1.33 -3.54
N PHE A 110 5.49 0.55 -4.56
CA PHE A 110 5.78 1.13 -5.88
C PHE A 110 4.47 1.49 -6.59
N ARG A 111 4.45 2.63 -7.28
CA ARG A 111 3.25 3.17 -7.91
C ARG A 111 3.49 3.51 -9.37
N ASN A 112 2.50 3.20 -10.20
CA ASN A 112 2.35 3.80 -11.51
C ASN A 112 1.61 5.14 -11.35
N ALA A 113 2.28 6.23 -11.70
CA ALA A 113 1.84 7.59 -11.42
C ALA A 113 1.27 8.32 -12.65
N ARG A 114 0.99 7.61 -13.76
CA ARG A 114 0.47 8.19 -15.02
C ARG A 114 -0.77 9.05 -14.84
N ASN A 115 -1.65 8.68 -13.92
CA ASN A 115 -2.91 9.41 -13.68
C ASN A 115 -2.78 10.51 -12.62
N LYS A 116 -1.55 10.85 -12.18
CA LYS A 116 -1.24 11.93 -11.22
C LYS A 116 -2.08 11.91 -9.93
N GLY A 117 -2.53 10.72 -9.52
CA GLY A 117 -3.31 10.53 -8.29
C GLY A 117 -4.82 10.77 -8.43
N TYR A 118 -5.33 11.08 -9.62
CA TYR A 118 -6.76 11.04 -9.93
C TYR A 118 -7.13 9.63 -10.37
N PHE A 119 -8.23 9.11 -9.82
CA PHE A 119 -8.76 7.79 -10.16
C PHE A 119 -9.33 7.80 -11.58
#